data_AF-A0A1A7XYC9-F1
#
_entry.id   AF-A0A1A7XYC9-F1
#
_cell.length_a   1.000
_cell.length_b   1.000
_cell.length_c   1.000
_cell.angle_alpha   90.00
_cell.angle_beta   90.00
_cell.angle_gamma   90.00
#
_symmetry.space_group_name_H-M   'P 1'
#
loop_
_entity.id
_entity.type
_entity.pdbx_description
1 polymer ?
#
loop_
_entity_poly.entity_id
_entity_poly.type
_entity_poly.pdbx_seq_one_letter_code
_entity_poly.pdbx_strand_id
1 'polypeptide(L)'
;VCVLEEDGDEIKIGTSCKNGGCTTTFEGPSSDSDVCSYHAGVPIFHEGMKYWSCCKRKTSDFNTFLSQEGCTKGTHLWRKKDEGKKVVPCRFDWHQTGTQVIISIYAKNAVPELSYVDANSTTLHIQSIFEGEKEFEQKISLWGVIDVNKSVVNMMAAKIEIAMKKAEPMSWARLDLPPPVPPPKESEQKNDEDESEEDDED
;
A
#
# COMPACT_ATOMS: atom_id res chain seq x y z
N VAL A 1 -14.58 -32.86 22.95
CA VAL A 1 -14.22 -32.95 21.52
C VAL A 1 -15.02 -31.88 20.80
N CYS A 2 -14.45 -30.68 20.69
CA CYS A 2 -15.06 -29.63 19.89
C CYS A 2 -14.61 -29.90 18.46
N VAL A 3 -15.54 -30.32 17.63
CA VAL A 3 -15.33 -30.44 16.19
C VAL A 3 -15.13 -29.01 15.70
N LEU A 4 -13.92 -28.69 15.25
CA LEU A 4 -13.72 -27.51 14.44
C LEU A 4 -14.40 -27.84 13.11
N GLU A 5 -15.56 -27.23 12.87
CA GLU A 5 -16.17 -27.26 11.55
C GLU A 5 -15.21 -26.52 10.61
N GLU A 6 -14.67 -27.26 9.63
CA GLU A 6 -13.84 -26.71 8.56
C GLU A 6 -14.74 -25.87 7.63
N ASP A 7 -14.82 -24.57 7.90
CA ASP A 7 -15.46 -23.61 7.00
C ASP A 7 -14.69 -23.53 5.65
N GLY A 8 -15.22 -24.22 4.65
CA GLY A 8 -15.42 -23.72 3.28
C GLY A 8 -14.19 -23.51 2.38
N ASP A 9 -13.71 -24.56 1.71
CA ASP A 9 -12.72 -24.47 0.61
C ASP A 9 -13.27 -24.94 -0.76
N GLU A 10 -14.60 -24.87 -0.98
CA GLU A 10 -15.19 -25.31 -2.26
C GLU A 10 -15.23 -24.17 -3.30
N ILE A 11 -14.52 -24.33 -4.43
CA ILE A 11 -14.60 -23.40 -5.56
C ILE A 11 -15.96 -23.58 -6.25
N LYS A 12 -16.77 -22.53 -6.30
CA LYS A 12 -18.09 -22.59 -6.93
C LYS A 12 -17.96 -22.74 -8.44
N ILE A 13 -18.72 -23.67 -9.02
CA ILE A 13 -18.93 -23.74 -10.48
C ILE A 13 -19.39 -22.35 -10.96
N GLY A 14 -18.78 -21.86 -12.03
CA GLY A 14 -18.97 -20.49 -12.49
C GLY A 14 -17.88 -19.51 -12.05
N THR A 15 -16.89 -19.93 -11.23
CA THR A 15 -15.78 -19.07 -10.83
C THR A 15 -14.83 -18.81 -12.00
N SER A 16 -14.65 -17.56 -12.41
CA SER A 16 -13.69 -17.18 -13.46
C SER A 16 -12.24 -17.29 -13.00
N CYS A 17 -11.36 -17.70 -13.92
CA CYS A 17 -9.91 -17.68 -13.71
C CYS A 17 -9.42 -16.26 -13.44
N LYS A 18 -8.54 -16.10 -12.45
CA LYS A 18 -8.00 -14.81 -12.02
C LYS A 18 -6.67 -14.45 -12.69
N ASN A 19 -6.13 -15.30 -13.55
CA ASN A 19 -4.95 -14.99 -14.35
C ASN A 19 -5.29 -13.95 -15.43
N GLY A 20 -4.36 -13.02 -15.70
CA GLY A 20 -4.59 -11.91 -16.63
C GLY A 20 -4.96 -12.37 -18.04
N GLY A 21 -6.11 -11.95 -18.55
CA GLY A 21 -6.56 -12.27 -19.92
C GLY A 21 -7.08 -13.71 -20.13
N CYS A 22 -7.14 -14.54 -19.07
CA CYS A 22 -7.82 -15.83 -19.16
C CYS A 22 -9.34 -15.64 -18.97
N THR A 23 -10.13 -16.23 -19.87
CA THR A 23 -11.60 -16.13 -19.84
C THR A 23 -12.29 -17.43 -19.40
N THR A 24 -11.51 -18.47 -19.07
CA THR A 24 -12.04 -19.77 -18.64
C THR A 24 -12.73 -19.65 -17.28
N THR A 25 -13.82 -20.40 -17.15
CA THR A 25 -14.62 -20.50 -15.93
C THR A 25 -14.52 -21.92 -15.38
N PHE A 26 -14.52 -22.04 -14.05
CA PHE A 26 -14.47 -23.32 -13.35
C PHE A 26 -15.78 -24.09 -13.54
N GLU A 27 -15.71 -25.27 -14.16
CA GLU A 27 -16.84 -26.18 -14.39
C GLU A 27 -16.78 -27.43 -13.49
N GLY A 28 -15.76 -27.53 -12.65
CA GLY A 28 -15.51 -28.65 -11.74
C GLY A 28 -14.03 -29.04 -11.72
N PRO A 29 -13.66 -30.13 -11.00
CA PRO A 29 -12.27 -30.56 -10.85
C PRO A 29 -11.56 -30.88 -12.17
N SER A 30 -12.31 -31.18 -13.24
CA SER A 30 -11.75 -31.36 -14.59
C SER A 30 -11.11 -30.08 -15.13
N SER A 31 -11.65 -28.90 -14.79
CA SER A 31 -11.11 -27.60 -15.23
C SER A 31 -9.71 -27.32 -14.66
N ASP A 32 -9.28 -28.01 -13.61
CA ASP A 32 -7.92 -27.89 -13.06
C ASP A 32 -6.86 -28.51 -13.97
N SER A 33 -7.26 -29.46 -14.82
CA SER A 33 -6.38 -30.14 -15.77
C SER A 33 -6.20 -29.38 -17.09
N ASP A 34 -7.02 -28.35 -17.33
CA ASP A 34 -6.94 -27.51 -18.52
C ASP A 34 -5.74 -26.56 -18.46
N VAL A 35 -5.13 -26.31 -19.63
CA VAL A 35 -4.00 -25.39 -19.74
C VAL A 35 -4.53 -23.94 -19.79
N CYS A 36 -4.17 -23.16 -18.78
CA CYS A 36 -4.48 -21.74 -18.73
C CYS A 36 -3.54 -20.95 -19.65
N SER A 37 -4.08 -20.31 -20.68
CA SER A 37 -3.38 -19.28 -21.46
C SER A 37 -3.64 -17.90 -20.86
N TYR A 38 -2.60 -17.23 -20.36
CA TYR A 38 -2.71 -15.94 -19.67
C TYR A 38 -1.51 -15.02 -19.90
N HIS A 39 -1.61 -13.78 -19.45
CA HIS A 39 -0.55 -12.78 -19.42
C HIS A 39 0.04 -12.70 -18.01
N ALA A 40 1.33 -13.01 -17.87
CA ALA A 40 2.04 -12.89 -16.59
C ALA A 40 2.39 -11.43 -16.22
N GLY A 41 2.31 -10.52 -17.18
CA GLY A 41 2.56 -9.10 -17.00
C GLY A 41 1.34 -8.32 -16.50
N VAL A 42 1.54 -7.02 -16.28
CA VAL A 42 0.47 -6.09 -15.88
C VAL A 42 -0.06 -5.33 -17.09
N PRO A 43 -1.33 -4.91 -17.08
CA PRO A 43 -1.88 -4.07 -18.12
C PRO A 43 -1.28 -2.66 -18.05
N ILE A 44 -0.86 -2.11 -19.20
CA ILE A 44 -0.28 -0.77 -19.34
C ILE A 44 -1.17 0.07 -20.25
N PHE A 45 -1.54 1.26 -19.78
CA PHE A 45 -2.32 2.26 -20.50
C PHE A 45 -1.50 3.55 -20.58
N HIS A 46 -0.90 3.83 -21.73
CA HIS A 46 -0.04 5.01 -21.92
C HIS A 46 -0.24 5.57 -23.33
N GLU A 47 -0.41 6.90 -23.44
CA GLU A 47 -0.55 7.61 -24.73
C GLU A 47 -1.64 7.02 -25.63
N GLY A 48 -2.79 6.64 -25.05
CA GLY A 48 -3.90 6.04 -25.79
C GLY A 48 -3.70 4.57 -26.19
N MET A 49 -2.52 4.00 -25.95
CA MET A 49 -2.19 2.61 -26.24
C MET A 49 -2.40 1.72 -25.01
N LYS A 50 -2.81 0.48 -25.27
CA LYS A 50 -3.14 -0.56 -24.27
C LYS A 50 -2.37 -1.82 -24.60
N TYR A 51 -1.66 -2.39 -23.62
CA TYR A 51 -0.89 -3.63 -23.81
C TYR A 51 -0.53 -4.30 -22.48
N TRP A 52 -0.21 -5.59 -22.53
CA TRP A 52 0.36 -6.32 -21.39
C TRP A 52 1.88 -6.17 -21.35
N SER A 53 2.47 -5.91 -20.19
CA SER A 53 3.92 -5.70 -20.06
C SER A 53 4.77 -6.92 -20.47
N CYS A 54 4.20 -8.13 -20.41
CA CYS A 54 4.87 -9.38 -20.75
C CYS A 54 5.07 -9.61 -22.25
N CYS A 55 4.19 -9.12 -23.12
CA CYS A 55 4.28 -9.34 -24.57
C CYS A 55 4.18 -8.07 -25.41
N LYS A 56 3.80 -6.93 -24.81
CA LYS A 56 3.76 -5.59 -25.40
C LYS A 56 3.02 -5.48 -26.73
N ARG A 57 2.00 -6.32 -26.94
CA ARG A 57 1.10 -6.28 -28.10
C ARG A 57 0.17 -5.07 -27.96
N LYS A 58 0.51 -3.98 -28.64
CA LYS A 58 -0.20 -2.70 -28.48
C LYS A 58 -1.48 -2.64 -29.31
N THR A 59 -2.52 -2.08 -28.73
CA THR A 59 -3.76 -1.72 -29.41
C THR A 59 -4.29 -0.40 -28.86
N SER A 60 -5.00 0.37 -29.69
CA SER A 60 -5.74 1.56 -29.24
C SER A 60 -7.15 1.19 -28.76
N ASP A 61 -7.73 0.08 -29.22
CA ASP A 61 -9.08 -0.36 -28.87
C ASP A 61 -9.11 -1.21 -27.59
N PHE A 62 -10.08 -0.94 -26.72
CA PHE A 62 -10.18 -1.60 -25.41
C PHE A 62 -10.70 -3.04 -25.52
N ASN A 63 -11.66 -3.32 -26.40
CA ASN A 63 -12.18 -4.66 -26.58
C ASN A 63 -11.12 -5.60 -27.16
N THR A 64 -10.35 -5.09 -28.12
CA THR A 64 -9.18 -5.77 -28.68
C THR A 64 -8.11 -6.04 -27.62
N PHE A 65 -7.95 -5.16 -26.62
CA PHE A 65 -7.04 -5.39 -25.50
C PHE A 65 -7.53 -6.52 -24.58
N LEU A 66 -8.83 -6.53 -24.25
CA LEU A 66 -9.43 -7.56 -23.40
C LEU A 66 -9.43 -8.95 -24.07
N SER A 67 -9.56 -9.01 -25.40
CA SER A 67 -9.56 -10.26 -26.17
C SER A 67 -8.16 -10.76 -26.54
N GLN A 68 -7.08 -10.09 -26.12
CA GLN A 68 -5.72 -10.56 -26.42
C GLN A 68 -5.44 -11.91 -25.75
N GLU A 69 -5.19 -12.92 -26.56
CA GLU A 69 -4.78 -14.24 -26.08
C GLU A 69 -3.52 -14.15 -25.21
N GLY A 70 -3.56 -14.85 -24.07
CA GLY A 70 -2.46 -14.99 -23.14
C GLY A 70 -1.16 -15.41 -23.81
N CYS A 71 -0.04 -14.78 -23.45
CA CYS A 71 1.28 -15.13 -24.00
C CYS A 71 2.03 -16.19 -23.18
N THR A 72 1.46 -16.65 -22.06
CA THR A 72 2.04 -17.60 -21.10
C THR A 72 1.07 -18.76 -20.89
N LYS A 73 1.59 -19.97 -20.70
CA LYS A 73 0.79 -21.16 -20.36
C LYS A 73 1.10 -21.61 -18.94
N GLY A 74 0.09 -22.05 -18.20
CA GLY A 74 0.24 -22.55 -16.83
C GLY A 74 -1.06 -23.13 -16.31
N THR A 75 -1.20 -23.21 -14.99
CA THR A 75 -2.42 -23.68 -14.32
C THR A 75 -3.39 -22.52 -14.10
N HIS A 76 -4.69 -22.84 -14.08
CA HIS A 76 -5.70 -21.84 -13.75
C HIS A 76 -5.55 -21.35 -12.30
N LEU A 77 -5.87 -20.07 -12.09
CA LEU A 77 -5.87 -19.43 -10.77
C LEU A 77 -7.31 -19.14 -10.37
N TRP A 78 -7.99 -20.11 -9.76
CA TRP A 78 -9.38 -19.93 -9.31
C TRP A 78 -9.46 -19.12 -8.01
N ARG A 79 -8.42 -19.18 -7.20
CA ARG A 79 -8.28 -18.45 -5.94
C ARG A 79 -7.00 -17.64 -5.95
N LYS A 80 -7.10 -16.36 -5.58
CA LYS A 80 -5.91 -15.63 -5.15
C LYS A 80 -5.70 -16.06 -3.70
N LYS A 81 -4.52 -16.57 -3.36
CA LYS A 81 -4.11 -16.56 -1.96
C LYS A 81 -4.10 -15.09 -1.58
N ASP A 82 -4.96 -14.68 -0.66
CA ASP A 82 -4.83 -13.37 -0.04
C ASP A 82 -3.51 -13.38 0.71
N GLU A 83 -2.44 -12.95 0.03
CA GLU A 83 -1.15 -12.67 0.65
C GLU A 83 -1.30 -11.42 1.53
N GLY A 84 -2.01 -11.55 2.64
CA GLY A 84 -2.00 -10.61 3.76
C GLY A 84 -2.40 -9.16 3.48
N LYS A 85 -2.85 -8.78 2.27
CA LYS A 85 -3.32 -7.41 2.01
C LYS A 85 -4.77 -7.24 2.46
N LYS A 86 -4.94 -7.39 3.77
CA LYS A 86 -6.06 -6.86 4.56
C LYS A 86 -6.08 -5.32 4.57
N VAL A 87 -5.06 -4.69 3.98
CA VAL A 87 -4.89 -3.23 3.96
C VAL A 87 -5.91 -2.57 3.01
N VAL A 88 -6.88 -1.86 3.58
CA VAL A 88 -7.75 -0.95 2.85
C VAL A 88 -7.16 0.45 2.85
N PRO A 89 -6.93 1.10 1.69
CA PRO A 89 -6.52 2.49 1.66
C PRO A 89 -7.71 3.37 2.06
N CYS A 90 -7.64 4.02 3.23
CA CYS A 90 -8.60 5.05 3.60
C CYS A 90 -8.20 6.38 2.99
N ARG A 91 -9.17 7.08 2.39
CA ARG A 91 -9.00 8.51 2.14
C ARG A 91 -8.94 9.22 3.47
N PHE A 92 -7.97 10.11 3.63
CA PHE A 92 -7.98 11.08 4.71
C PHE A 92 -7.70 12.48 4.18
N ASP A 93 -8.12 13.47 4.94
CA ASP A 93 -7.87 14.88 4.71
C ASP A 93 -7.41 15.53 6.01
N TRP A 94 -6.75 16.68 5.92
CA TRP A 94 -6.36 17.42 7.10
C TRP A 94 -6.53 18.91 6.90
N HIS A 95 -6.90 19.60 7.98
CA HIS A 95 -6.94 21.04 8.02
C HIS A 95 -6.39 21.51 9.37
N GLN A 96 -6.20 22.83 9.51
CA GLN A 96 -5.67 23.40 10.74
C GLN A 96 -6.38 24.70 11.10
N THR A 97 -6.37 24.99 12.39
CA THR A 97 -6.71 26.29 12.95
C THR A 97 -5.44 26.93 13.51
N GLY A 98 -5.57 28.12 14.12
CA GLY A 98 -4.44 28.76 14.80
C GLY A 98 -3.82 27.89 15.90
N THR A 99 -4.57 26.96 16.50
CA THR A 99 -4.08 26.18 17.65
C THR A 99 -4.26 24.68 17.54
N GLN A 100 -4.91 24.17 16.50
CA GLN A 100 -5.14 22.74 16.31
C GLN A 100 -4.82 22.30 14.89
N VAL A 101 -4.48 21.03 14.75
CA VAL A 101 -4.41 20.29 13.49
C VAL A 101 -5.46 19.19 13.57
N ILE A 102 -6.30 19.06 12.55
CA ILE A 102 -7.40 18.11 12.54
C ILE A 102 -7.23 17.19 11.33
N ILE A 103 -7.19 15.88 11.58
CA ILE A 103 -7.19 14.85 10.55
C ILE A 103 -8.56 14.19 10.52
N SER A 104 -9.13 14.08 9.33
CA SER A 104 -10.40 13.38 9.07
C SER A 104 -10.14 12.16 8.20
N ILE A 105 -10.37 10.96 8.74
CA ILE A 105 -10.19 9.68 8.04
C ILE A 105 -11.57 9.13 7.69
N TYR A 106 -11.82 8.91 6.41
CA TYR A 106 -13.09 8.35 5.94
C TYR A 106 -13.04 6.83 6.03
N ALA A 107 -13.54 6.32 7.15
CA ALA A 107 -13.52 4.91 7.53
C ALA A 107 -14.94 4.46 7.85
N LYS A 108 -15.75 4.14 6.83
CA LYS A 108 -17.09 3.60 7.02
C LYS A 108 -17.01 2.18 7.57
N ASN A 109 -17.84 1.88 8.57
CA ASN A 109 -17.91 0.56 9.21
C ASN A 109 -16.59 0.16 9.90
N ALA A 110 -15.83 1.14 10.39
CA ALA A 110 -14.74 0.86 11.31
C ALA A 110 -15.31 0.32 12.63
N VAL A 111 -14.62 -0.65 13.23
CA VAL A 111 -14.96 -1.26 14.52
C VAL A 111 -14.14 -0.52 15.59
N PRO A 112 -14.74 0.42 16.36
CA PRO A 112 -13.98 1.27 17.28
C PRO A 112 -13.28 0.49 18.38
N GLU A 113 -13.86 -0.62 18.82
CA GLU A 113 -13.32 -1.47 19.89
C GLU A 113 -12.03 -2.19 19.51
N LEU A 114 -11.78 -2.36 18.21
CA LEU A 114 -10.58 -3.01 17.66
C LEU A 114 -9.62 -2.00 17.02
N SER A 115 -10.01 -0.73 16.95
CA SER A 115 -9.24 0.34 16.34
C SER A 115 -8.57 1.19 17.42
N TYR A 116 -7.42 1.79 17.13
CA TYR A 116 -6.78 2.72 18.03
C TYR A 116 -6.09 3.87 17.29
N VAL A 117 -5.83 4.92 18.06
CA VAL A 117 -5.05 6.06 17.66
C VAL A 117 -4.10 6.38 18.81
N ASP A 118 -2.81 6.16 18.57
CA ASP A 118 -1.74 6.46 19.52
C ASP A 118 -0.92 7.63 19.03
N ALA A 119 -0.53 8.51 19.95
CA ALA A 119 0.27 9.68 19.64
C ALA A 119 1.34 9.94 20.69
N ASN A 120 2.51 10.37 20.23
CA ASN A 120 3.47 11.11 21.05
C ASN A 120 3.53 12.58 20.60
N SER A 121 4.49 13.35 21.10
CA SER A 121 4.60 14.78 20.80
C SER A 121 4.81 15.11 19.31
N THR A 122 5.28 14.15 18.50
CA THR A 122 5.68 14.38 17.09
C THR A 122 5.30 13.22 16.16
N THR A 123 4.58 12.21 16.64
CA THR A 123 4.23 11.03 15.84
C THR A 123 2.82 10.62 16.17
N LEU A 124 2.07 10.31 15.12
CA LEU A 124 0.71 9.79 15.19
C LEU A 124 0.68 8.41 14.52
N HIS A 125 0.10 7.44 15.19
CA HIS A 125 -0.12 6.08 14.70
C HIS A 125 -1.61 5.78 14.77
N ILE A 126 -2.16 5.45 13.62
CA ILE A 126 -3.58 5.18 13.45
C ILE A 126 -3.71 3.74 12.94
N GLN A 127 -4.53 2.95 13.63
CA GLN A 127 -4.97 1.66 13.14
C GLN A 127 -6.51 1.59 13.22
N SER A 128 -7.14 1.35 12.08
CA SER A 128 -8.59 1.21 11.97
C SER A 128 -8.91 -0.19 11.45
N ILE A 129 -9.64 -0.97 12.22
CA ILE A 129 -10.09 -2.31 11.85
C ILE A 129 -11.54 -2.23 11.35
N PHE A 130 -11.86 -3.01 10.32
CA PHE A 130 -13.19 -3.09 9.71
C PHE A 130 -13.70 -4.54 9.75
N GLU A 131 -15.00 -4.69 9.53
CA GLU A 131 -15.62 -6.02 9.35
C GLU A 131 -14.95 -6.83 8.22
N GLY A 132 -14.81 -8.13 8.43
CA GLY A 132 -14.12 -9.03 7.49
C GLY A 132 -12.59 -8.90 7.54
N GLU A 133 -12.04 -8.58 8.72
CA GLU A 133 -10.60 -8.51 9.00
C GLU A 133 -9.82 -7.55 8.11
N LYS A 134 -10.47 -6.54 7.53
CA LYS A 134 -9.77 -5.47 6.80
C LYS A 134 -9.21 -4.48 7.80
N GLU A 135 -8.06 -3.89 7.49
CA GLU A 135 -7.40 -2.90 8.32
C GLU A 135 -6.87 -1.73 7.51
N PHE A 136 -6.82 -0.56 8.13
CA PHE A 136 -6.09 0.60 7.66
C PHE A 136 -5.07 0.96 8.72
N GLU A 137 -3.81 1.08 8.32
CA GLU A 137 -2.74 1.53 9.20
C GLU A 137 -2.02 2.73 8.57
N GLN A 138 -1.83 3.78 9.37
CA GLN A 138 -1.09 4.96 8.96
C GLN A 138 -0.24 5.47 10.12
N LYS A 139 1.06 5.62 9.85
CA LYS A 139 2.00 6.30 10.74
C LYS A 139 2.42 7.63 10.12
N ILE A 140 2.39 8.70 10.90
CA ILE A 140 2.68 10.07 10.46
C ILE A 140 3.70 10.68 11.41
N SER A 141 4.85 11.11 10.87
CA SER A 141 5.78 11.97 11.58
C SER A 141 5.30 13.41 11.42
N LEU A 142 4.73 14.00 12.47
CA LEU A 142 4.07 15.30 12.42
C LEU A 142 5.08 16.43 12.15
N TRP A 143 4.67 17.43 11.37
CA TRP A 143 5.49 18.59 11.03
C TRP A 143 5.89 19.42 12.26
N GLY A 144 5.02 19.48 13.27
CA GLY A 144 5.28 20.20 14.50
C GLY A 144 4.90 19.40 15.74
N VAL A 145 5.15 20.03 16.90
CA VAL A 145 4.90 19.43 18.21
C VAL A 145 3.44 19.60 18.63
N ILE A 146 2.86 18.53 19.18
CA ILE A 146 1.50 18.53 19.73
C ILE A 146 1.51 18.31 21.24
N ASP A 147 0.46 18.81 21.91
CA ASP A 147 0.13 18.47 23.29
C ASP A 147 -0.86 17.31 23.31
N VAL A 148 -0.36 16.09 23.52
CA VAL A 148 -1.15 14.84 23.48
C VAL A 148 -2.29 14.87 24.49
N ASN A 149 -2.07 15.43 25.69
CA ASN A 149 -3.06 15.48 26.76
C ASN A 149 -4.25 16.39 26.44
N LYS A 150 -4.06 17.34 25.52
CA LYS A 150 -5.12 18.26 25.05
C LYS A 150 -5.63 17.90 23.65
N SER A 151 -5.20 16.77 23.11
CA SER A 151 -5.64 16.25 21.82
C SER A 151 -6.78 15.26 22.02
N VAL A 152 -7.70 15.17 21.06
CA VAL A 152 -8.90 14.33 21.16
C VAL A 152 -9.15 13.54 19.88
N VAL A 153 -9.73 12.35 20.04
CA VAL A 153 -10.12 11.47 18.93
C VAL A 153 -11.62 11.20 19.03
N ASN A 154 -12.33 11.42 17.94
CA ASN A 154 -13.75 11.15 17.80
C ASN A 154 -13.94 10.07 16.72
N MET A 155 -14.24 8.84 17.13
CA MET A 155 -14.61 7.76 16.21
C MET A 155 -16.12 7.77 15.97
N MET A 156 -16.54 7.98 14.71
CA MET A 156 -17.93 8.00 14.27
C MET A 156 -18.16 6.90 13.22
N ALA A 157 -19.43 6.56 12.94
CA ALA A 157 -19.79 5.47 12.03
C ALA A 157 -19.19 5.57 10.61
N ALA A 158 -18.94 6.79 10.12
CA ALA A 158 -18.43 7.03 8.77
C ALA A 158 -17.06 7.71 8.72
N LYS A 159 -16.54 8.17 9.87
CA LYS A 159 -15.28 8.91 9.93
C LYS A 159 -14.61 8.80 11.30
N ILE A 160 -13.29 8.85 11.31
CA ILE A 160 -12.47 9.08 12.51
C ILE A 160 -11.90 10.48 12.40
N GLU A 161 -12.11 11.30 13.43
CA GLU A 161 -11.60 12.68 13.49
C GLU A 161 -10.59 12.81 14.64
N ILE A 162 -9.38 13.23 14.32
CA ILE A 162 -8.26 13.36 15.27
C ILE A 162 -7.91 14.84 15.34
N ALA A 163 -8.31 15.50 16.42
CA ALA A 163 -8.04 16.92 16.65
C ALA A 163 -6.87 17.07 17.63
N MET A 164 -5.70 17.37 17.10
CA MET A 164 -4.46 17.52 17.86
C MET A 164 -4.22 18.98 18.25
N LYS A 165 -3.93 19.22 19.53
CA LYS A 165 -3.55 20.55 20.03
C LYS A 165 -2.10 20.84 19.66
N LYS A 166 -1.83 21.91 18.94
CA LYS A 166 -0.47 22.37 18.68
C LYS A 166 0.18 22.86 19.98
N ALA A 167 1.43 22.52 20.22
CA ALA A 167 2.20 23.04 21.34
C ALA A 167 2.44 24.55 21.19
N GLU A 168 2.63 25.02 19.95
CA GLU A 168 2.81 26.43 19.61
C GLU A 168 1.73 26.91 18.63
N PRO A 169 1.25 28.16 18.74
CA PRO A 169 0.23 28.72 17.86
C PRO A 169 0.82 29.14 16.51
N MET A 170 1.34 28.17 15.75
CA MET A 170 1.99 28.36 14.45
C MET A 170 1.25 27.62 13.34
N SER A 171 1.30 28.16 12.12
CA SER A 171 0.76 27.49 10.92
C SER A 171 1.72 26.43 10.42
N TRP A 172 1.21 25.23 10.15
CA TRP A 172 1.98 24.13 9.59
C TRP A 172 1.92 24.16 8.07
N ALA A 173 3.06 24.15 7.40
CA ALA A 173 3.09 24.13 5.92
C ALA A 173 2.65 22.77 5.35
N ARG A 174 2.84 21.70 6.12
CA ARG A 174 2.50 20.31 5.79
C ARG A 174 2.01 19.59 7.03
N LEU A 175 1.36 18.44 6.85
CA LEU A 175 1.00 17.57 7.98
C LEU A 175 2.22 16.82 8.50
N ASP A 176 3.02 16.30 7.57
CA ASP A 176 4.13 15.40 7.83
C ASP A 176 5.50 16.02 7.55
N LEU A 177 6.50 15.55 8.29
CA LEU A 177 7.91 15.78 8.00
C LEU A 177 8.35 14.93 6.81
N PRO A 178 9.19 15.48 5.91
CA PRO A 178 9.82 14.67 4.89
C PRO A 178 10.61 13.52 5.54
N PRO A 179 10.72 12.36 4.88
CA PRO A 179 11.55 11.27 5.35
C PRO A 179 12.98 11.77 5.61
N PRO A 180 13.64 11.36 6.71
CA PRO A 180 15.03 11.72 6.94
C PRO A 180 15.87 11.26 5.74
N VAL A 181 16.66 12.18 5.20
CA VAL A 181 17.59 11.88 4.10
C VAL A 181 18.61 10.86 4.64
N PRO A 182 18.85 9.74 3.96
CA PRO A 182 19.87 8.79 4.40
C PRO A 182 21.24 9.50 4.48
N PRO A 183 22.05 9.19 5.50
CA PRO A 183 23.35 9.84 5.66
C PRO A 183 24.22 9.62 4.41
N PRO A 184 25.00 10.63 3.98
CA PRO A 184 25.97 10.46 2.91
C PRO A 184 26.92 9.32 3.28
N LYS A 185 27.13 8.38 2.37
CA LYS A 185 28.22 7.39 2.51
C LYS A 185 29.53 8.17 2.51
N GLU A 186 30.22 8.19 3.65
CA GLU A 186 31.60 8.68 3.71
C GLU A 186 32.42 7.92 2.66
N SER A 187 32.82 8.63 1.61
CA SER A 187 33.87 8.16 0.72
C SER A 187 35.18 8.24 1.50
N GLU A 188 35.78 7.08 1.79
CA GLU A 188 37.12 6.97 2.35
C GLU A 188 38.08 7.83 1.53
N GLN A 189 38.53 8.95 2.12
CA GLN A 189 39.71 9.65 1.64
C GLN A 189 40.91 8.76 2.00
N LYS A 190 41.49 8.11 1.00
CA LYS A 190 42.87 7.62 1.10
C LYS A 190 43.79 8.82 1.19
N ASN A 191 44.35 9.01 2.38
CA ASN A 191 45.60 9.73 2.56
C ASN A 191 46.71 8.89 1.92
N ASP A 192 47.31 9.40 0.85
CA ASP A 192 48.67 9.05 0.46
C ASP A 192 49.49 10.34 0.64
N GLU A 193 50.10 10.48 1.82
CA GLU A 193 51.26 11.34 2.01
C GLU A 193 52.49 10.44 2.10
N ASP A 194 53.57 10.97 1.52
CA ASP A 194 54.98 10.68 1.80
C ASP A 194 55.73 9.76 0.83
N GLU A 195 56.41 10.39 -0.14
CA GLU A 195 57.80 10.04 -0.46
C GLU A 195 58.52 11.31 -0.92
N SER A 196 59.34 11.83 -0.01
CA SER A 196 60.32 12.88 -0.23
C SER A 196 61.69 12.23 -0.37
N GLU A 197 62.34 12.35 -1.53
CA GLU A 197 63.81 12.27 -1.63
C GLU A 197 64.26 13.28 -2.70
N GLU A 198 64.77 14.42 -2.21
CA GLU A 198 65.74 15.27 -2.90
C GLU A 198 67.07 14.52 -2.92
N ASP A 199 67.69 14.36 -4.10
CA ASP A 199 69.13 14.16 -4.23
C ASP A 199 69.62 14.99 -5.41
N ASP A 200 70.17 16.16 -5.09
CA ASP A 200 71.13 16.91 -5.91
C ASP A 200 72.50 16.19 -5.82
N GLU A 201 73.10 15.79 -6.94
CA GLU A 201 74.56 15.93 -7.18
C GLU A 201 74.96 15.63 -8.65
N ASP A 202 75.81 16.54 -9.16
CA ASP A 202 76.63 16.59 -10.40
C ASP A 202 76.00 16.91 -11.79
#